data_AF-A0A3M6UPK1-F1
#
_entry.id   AF-A0A3M6UPK1-F1
#
_cell.length_a   1.000
_cell.length_b   1.000
_cell.length_c   1.000
_cell.angle_alpha   90.00
_cell.angle_beta   90.00
_cell.angle_gamma   90.00
#
_symmetry.space_group_name_H-M   'P 1'
#
loop_
_entity.id
_entity.type
_entity.pdbx_description
1 polymer ?
#
loop_
_entity_poly.entity_id
_entity_poly.type
_entity_poly.pdbx_seq_one_letter_code
_entity_poly.pdbx_strand_id
1 'polypeptide(L)' 'MNYWGGASPGSGKCACGVTRTCALSSKPCNCDSNDKVWREDSGLLTDKSTLPESELRFGDTSVEHEKGYYTLGKLKCYNS' A
#
# COMPACT_ATOMS: atom_id res chain seq x y z
N MET A 1 11.57 -0.06 0.42
CA MET A 1 10.39 -0.08 1.29
C MET A 1 9.54 -1.29 0.87
N ASN A 2 9.24 -2.21 1.78
CA ASN A 2 8.53 -3.47 1.46
C ASN A 2 7.18 -3.57 2.19
N TYR A 3 6.55 -2.45 2.51
CA TYR A 3 5.27 -2.40 3.21
C TYR A 3 4.47 -1.19 2.73
N TRP A 4 3.17 -1.18 3.01
CA TRP A 4 2.30 -0.03 2.71
C TRP A 4 1.56 0.46 3.96
N GLY A 5 0.90 1.61 3.83
CA GLY A 5 0.19 2.29 4.92
C GLY A 5 -0.65 1.36 5.80
N GLY A 6 -0.62 1.61 7.10
CA GLY A 6 -1.30 0.77 8.11
C GLY A 6 -0.61 -0.57 8.42
N ALA A 7 0.49 -0.93 7.74
CA ALA A 7 1.34 -2.05 8.12
C ALA A 7 2.65 -1.58 8.77
N SER A 8 3.32 -2.47 9.53
CA SER A 8 4.61 -2.16 10.14
C SER A 8 5.75 -2.20 9.12
N PRO A 9 6.80 -1.36 9.27
CA PRO A 9 8.00 -1.44 8.47
C PRO A 9 8.59 -2.86 8.46
N GLY A 10 9.04 -3.31 7.28
CA GLY A 10 9.62 -4.65 7.11
C GLY A 10 8.59 -5.78 6.91
N SER A 11 7.29 -5.52 7.10
CA SER A 11 6.27 -6.59 7.14
C SER A 11 6.00 -7.30 5.83
N GLY A 12 6.37 -6.75 4.67
CA GLY A 12 6.01 -7.35 3.37
C GLY A 12 4.54 -7.16 3.00
N LYS A 13 3.78 -6.34 3.73
CA LYS A 13 2.31 -6.36 3.73
C LYS A 13 1.68 -4.97 3.67
N CYS A 14 0.41 -4.94 3.29
CA CYS A 14 -0.49 -3.82 3.46
C CYS A 14 -1.36 -4.02 4.71
N ALA A 15 -2.12 -2.99 5.13
CA ALA A 15 -2.98 -3.05 6.31
C ALA A 15 -3.87 -4.31 6.34
N CYS A 16 -4.52 -4.65 5.22
CA CYS A 16 -5.39 -5.82 5.14
C CYS A 16 -4.64 -7.16 5.32
N GLY A 17 -3.36 -7.23 4.94
CA GLY A 17 -2.54 -8.44 5.04
C GLY A 17 -2.03 -8.68 6.46
N VAL A 18 -1.95 -7.62 7.28
CA VAL A 18 -1.69 -7.71 8.72
C VAL A 18 -2.90 -8.33 9.42
N THR A 19 -4.10 -7.88 9.08
CA THR A 19 -5.36 -8.32 9.71
C THR A 19 -5.99 -9.55 9.06
N ARG A 20 -5.44 -10.07 7.96
CA ARG A 20 -6.03 -11.13 7.11
C ARG A 20 -7.43 -10.79 6.59
N THR A 21 -7.68 -9.51 6.34
CA THR A 21 -8.96 -9.01 5.81
C THR A 21 -8.86 -8.56 4.35
N CYS A 22 -7.77 -8.90 3.64
CA CYS A 22 -7.72 -8.67 2.20
C CYS A 22 -8.81 -9.49 1.49
N ALA A 23 -9.24 -9.04 0.31
CA ALA A 23 -10.24 -9.74 -0.50
C ALA A 23 -9.86 -11.21 -0.73
N LEU A 24 -8.57 -11.48 -0.97
CA LEU A 24 -7.97 -12.80 -0.86
C LEU A 24 -7.09 -12.84 0.39
N SER A 25 -7.54 -13.54 1.42
CA SER A 25 -6.86 -13.59 2.74
C SER A 25 -5.46 -14.24 2.70
N SER A 26 -5.13 -14.94 1.62
CA SER A 26 -3.80 -15.51 1.37
C SER A 26 -2.79 -14.50 0.81
N LYS A 27 -3.24 -13.32 0.38
CA LYS A 27 -2.39 -12.29 -0.25
C LYS A 27 -1.90 -11.25 0.77
N PRO A 28 -0.71 -10.68 0.57
CA PRO A 28 -0.17 -9.66 1.46
C PRO A 28 -0.85 -8.29 1.31
N CYS A 29 -1.42 -7.99 0.13
CA CYS A 29 -2.17 -6.78 -0.18
C CYS A 29 -3.41 -7.09 -1.03
N ASN A 30 -4.39 -6.17 -1.07
CA ASN A 30 -5.57 -6.31 -1.91
C ASN A 30 -5.20 -6.29 -3.40
N CYS A 31 -4.30 -5.39 -3.81
CA CYS A 31 -3.88 -5.25 -5.20
C CYS A 31 -3.12 -6.48 -5.75
N ASP A 32 -2.61 -7.36 -4.89
CA ASP A 32 -1.96 -8.63 -5.30
C ASP A 32 -2.97 -9.74 -5.72
N SER A 33 -4.27 -9.44 -5.66
CA SER A 33 -5.32 -10.43 -5.91
C SER A 33 -5.41 -10.86 -7.38
N ASN A 34 -5.01 -9.98 -8.31
CA ASN A 34 -5.05 -10.19 -9.77
C ASN A 34 -6.37 -10.81 -10.28
N ASP A 35 -7.49 -10.36 -9.74
CA ASP A 35 -8.83 -10.93 -9.96
C ASP A 35 -9.71 -10.10 -10.89
N LYS A 36 -9.10 -9.14 -11.62
CA LYS A 36 -9.77 -8.21 -12.56
C LYS A 36 -10.85 -7.34 -11.91
N VAL A 37 -10.82 -7.19 -10.60
CA VAL A 37 -11.68 -6.26 -9.84
C VAL A 37 -10.81 -5.08 -9.39
N TRP A 38 -11.38 -3.87 -9.33
CA TRP A 38 -10.70 -2.74 -8.71
C TRP A 38 -10.48 -3.03 -7.22
N ARG A 39 -9.21 -3.03 -6.83
CA ARG A 39 -8.75 -3.26 -5.47
C ARG A 39 -7.99 -2.04 -4.98
N GLU A 40 -7.99 -1.84 -3.66
CA GLU A 40 -7.33 -0.71 -3.02
C GLU A 40 -6.62 -1.16 -1.75
N ASP A 41 -5.40 -0.66 -1.58
CA ASP A 41 -4.66 -0.69 -0.33
C ASP A 41 -4.46 0.75 0.17
N SER A 42 -4.91 1.03 1.39
CA SER A 42 -4.92 2.36 1.97
C SER A 42 -4.41 2.35 3.41
N GLY A 43 -3.95 3.51 3.88
CA GLY A 43 -3.46 3.68 5.24
C GLY A 43 -2.47 4.83 5.38
N LEU A 44 -2.11 5.14 6.62
CA LEU A 44 -1.10 6.16 6.92
C LEU A 44 0.31 5.55 6.90
N LEU A 45 1.23 6.26 6.27
CA LEU A 45 2.67 6.08 6.43
C LEU A 45 3.08 6.88 7.68
N THR A 46 3.59 6.19 8.70
CA THR A 46 3.80 6.77 10.04
C THR A 46 5.22 6.58 10.56
N ASP A 47 6.06 5.82 9.84
CA ASP A 47 7.47 5.69 10.17
C ASP A 47 8.19 7.01 9.90
N LYS A 48 8.50 7.75 10.97
CA LYS A 48 9.16 9.05 10.88
C LYS A 48 10.52 8.97 10.19
N SER A 49 11.18 7.81 10.20
CA SER A 49 12.50 7.64 9.56
C SER A 49 12.45 7.63 8.03
N THR A 50 11.27 7.40 7.44
CA THR A 50 11.07 7.37 5.98
C THR A 50 10.26 8.55 5.45
N LEU A 51 9.75 9.41 6.35
CA LEU A 51 8.99 10.60 5.96
C LEU A 51 9.88 11.84 5.81
N PRO A 52 9.54 12.78 4.89
CA PRO A 52 8.46 12.68 3.91
C PRO A 52 8.77 11.70 2.77
N GLU A 53 7.73 11.05 2.25
CA GLU A 53 7.88 10.24 1.03
C GLU A 53 8.29 11.11 -0.15
N SER A 54 9.44 10.80 -0.74
CA SER A 54 9.97 11.49 -1.92
C SER A 54 9.56 10.84 -3.23
N GLU A 55 9.14 9.57 -3.19
CA GLU A 55 8.80 8.78 -4.36
C GLU A 55 7.82 7.66 -4.02
N LEU A 56 6.88 7.41 -4.92
CA LEU A 56 6.03 6.23 -4.89
C LEU A 56 6.29 5.40 -6.15
N ARG A 57 6.54 4.10 -5.98
CA ARG A 57 6.82 3.17 -7.07
C ARG A 57 5.71 2.14 -7.16
N PHE A 58 4.91 2.25 -8.21
CA PHE A 58 3.89 1.26 -8.57
C PHE A 58 4.35 0.53 -9.83
N GLY A 59 4.04 -0.76 -9.92
CA GLY A 59 4.41 -1.62 -11.05
C GLY A 59 3.26 -2.54 -11.43
N ASP A 60 3.54 -3.53 -12.27
CA ASP A 60 2.54 -4.49 -12.76
C ASP A 60 1.37 -3.81 -13.50
N THR A 61 1.72 -2.83 -14.33
CA THR A 61 0.80 -2.10 -15.20
C THR A 61 1.29 -2.05 -16.64
N SER A 62 1.87 -3.16 -17.11
CA SER A 62 2.59 -3.21 -18.39
C SER A 62 1.79 -3.82 -19.54
N VAL A 63 0.65 -4.46 -19.25
CA VAL A 63 -0.26 -4.98 -20.29
C VAL A 63 -1.54 -4.15 -20.38
N GLU A 64 -2.21 -4.19 -21.54
CA GLU A 64 -3.30 -3.27 -21.94
C GLU A 64 -4.46 -3.14 -20.93
N HIS A 65 -4.71 -4.19 -20.14
CA HIS A 65 -5.83 -4.25 -19.20
C HIS A 65 -5.43 -3.98 -17.74
N GLU A 66 -4.15 -3.74 -17.45
CA GLU A 66 -3.69 -3.37 -16.12
C GLU A 66 -3.72 -1.85 -15.96
N LYS A 67 -4.30 -1.40 -14.85
CA LYS A 67 -4.48 0.02 -14.57
C LYS A 67 -4.26 0.24 -13.09
N GLY A 68 -3.66 1.39 -12.75
CA GLY A 68 -3.42 1.78 -11.37
C GLY A 68 -3.66 3.28 -11.19
N TYR A 69 -4.14 3.65 -10.00
CA TYR A 69 -4.26 5.03 -9.56
C TYR A 69 -3.66 5.13 -8.17
N TYR A 70 -3.15 6.31 -7.83
CA TYR A 70 -2.63 6.59 -6.51
C TYR A 70 -3.03 7.97 -6.06
N THR A 71 -3.13 8.13 -4.74
CA THR A 71 -3.21 9.44 -4.09
C THR A 71 -2.19 9.48 -2.97
N LEU A 72 -1.47 10.59 -2.86
CA LEU A 72 -0.58 10.86 -1.74
C LEU A 72 -1.11 12.09 -1.01
N GLY A 73 -1.50 11.89 0.25
CA GLY A 73 -1.94 12.98 1.11
C GLY A 73 -0.80 13.91 1.51
N LYS A 74 -1.16 15.08 2.05
CA LYS A 74 -0.17 16.00 2.65
C LYS A 74 0.52 15.33 3.84
N LEU A 75 1.83 15.59 3.99
CA LEU A 75 2.54 15.28 5.22
C LEU A 75 1.87 16.03 6.38
N LYS A 76 1.52 15.31 7.45
CA LYS A 76 1.01 15.87 8.70
C LYS A 76 2.05 15.73 9.79
N CYS A 77 2.52 16.87 10.30
CA CYS A 77 3.44 16.93 11.42
C CYS A 77 2.67 17.27 12.71
N TYR A 78 2.98 16.56 13.79
CA TYR A 78 2.43 16.82 15.12
C TYR A 78 3.60 17.11 16.07
N ASN A 79 3.39 18.03 17.01
CA ASN A 79 4.39 18.28 18.06
C ASN A 79 4.60 17.00 18.88
N SER A 80 5.86 16.80 19.29
CA SER A 80 6.28 15.66 20.11
C SER A 80 5.96 15.89 21.58
#